data_AF-A0A950N5J7-F1
#
_entry.id   AF-A0A950N5J7-F1
#
_cell.length_a   1.000
_cell.length_b   1.000
_cell.length_c   1.000
_cell.angle_alpha   90.00
_cell.angle_beta   90.00
_cell.angle_gamma   90.00
#
_symmetry.space_group_name_H-M   'P 1'
#
loop_
_entity.id
_entity.type
_entity.pdbx_description
1 polymer ?
#
loop_
_entity_poly.entity_id
_entity_poly.type
_entity_poly.pdbx_seq_one_letter_code
_entity_poly.pdbx_strand_id
1 'polypeptide(L)'
;MFQLLSEGVEKANAEKAFENLVLVVFNYDRCVEHFLAHALSSYYALPEIDAQQIVRSISLIHPYGTVGHLAWQQHGGLMFGAEGGGRTLLQISGQVRTFTEQMSDQNVREQIQEAMDEADNIVFLGFAFHEQNMALLKANPSRRSRKVFATALGVSASDCEAIASEVYSIYDSNRDQIRMEIRNDLKCVELFEQYWRSLRA
;
A
#
# COMPACT_ATOMS: atom_id res chain seq x y z
N MET A 1 -5.49 8.86 -5.15
CA MET A 1 -4.67 8.83 -3.92
C MET A 1 -3.83 10.09 -3.74
N PHE A 2 -2.75 10.31 -4.50
CA PHE A 2 -1.82 11.45 -4.28
C PHE A 2 -2.55 12.80 -4.14
N GLN A 3 -3.43 13.14 -5.08
CA GLN A 3 -4.24 14.36 -5.03
C GLN A 3 -5.06 14.49 -3.75
N LEU A 4 -5.60 13.39 -3.23
CA LEU A 4 -6.39 13.40 -2.00
C LEU A 4 -5.52 13.74 -0.77
N LEU A 5 -4.30 13.22 -0.76
CA LEU A 5 -3.32 13.39 0.33
C LEU A 5 -2.66 14.77 0.31
N SER A 6 -2.41 15.32 -0.88
CA SER A 6 -1.73 16.61 -1.05
C SER A 6 -2.68 17.81 -1.05
N GLU A 7 -4.00 17.61 -1.13
CA GLU A 7 -4.94 18.72 -1.21
C GLU A 7 -4.93 19.55 0.08
N GLY A 8 -4.73 20.86 -0.07
CA GLY A 8 -4.67 21.80 1.05
C GLY A 8 -3.36 21.76 1.84
N VAL A 9 -2.38 20.95 1.43
CA VAL A 9 -1.05 20.91 2.04
C VAL A 9 -0.14 21.89 1.30
N GLU A 10 0.48 22.80 2.03
CA GLU A 10 1.45 23.75 1.45
C GLU A 10 2.78 23.07 1.14
N LYS A 11 3.52 23.60 0.15
CA LYS A 11 4.86 23.10 -0.22
C LYS A 11 5.81 22.94 0.97
N ALA A 12 5.80 23.91 1.89
CA ALA A 12 6.65 23.87 3.09
C ALA A 12 6.33 22.71 4.05
N ASN A 13 5.17 22.08 3.88
CA ASN A 13 4.68 20.98 4.70
C ASN A 13 4.43 19.71 3.85
N ALA A 14 5.01 19.60 2.65
CA ALA A 14 4.72 18.50 1.71
C ALA A 14 4.94 17.10 2.33
N GLU A 15 5.87 16.96 3.27
CA GLU A 15 6.11 15.73 4.03
C GLU A 15 4.90 15.29 4.86
N LYS A 16 4.14 16.23 5.42
CA LYS A 16 2.98 15.95 6.29
C LYS A 16 1.80 15.35 5.53
N ALA A 17 1.78 15.45 4.21
CA ALA A 17 0.75 14.83 3.37
C ALA A 17 0.69 13.30 3.54
N PHE A 18 1.77 12.68 4.04
CA PHE A 18 1.88 11.23 4.18
C PHE A 18 2.08 10.76 5.63
N GLU A 19 2.01 11.65 6.63
CA GLU A 19 2.31 11.34 8.03
C GLU A 19 1.39 10.25 8.61
N ASN A 20 0.13 10.22 8.19
CA ASN A 20 -0.87 9.24 8.63
C ASN A 20 -1.16 8.17 7.56
N LEU A 21 -0.16 7.84 6.74
CA LEU A 21 -0.28 6.85 5.68
C LEU A 21 0.69 5.69 5.86
N VAL A 22 0.15 4.48 5.88
CA VAL A 22 0.91 3.25 5.67
C VAL A 22 0.45 2.61 4.38
N LEU A 23 1.39 2.20 3.54
CA LEU A 23 1.13 1.50 2.29
C LEU A 23 1.69 0.08 2.38
N VAL A 24 0.81 -0.92 2.28
CA VAL A 24 1.21 -2.33 2.17
C VAL A 24 1.14 -2.72 0.69
N VAL A 25 2.29 -2.84 0.05
CA VAL A 25 2.40 -3.08 -1.40
C VAL A 25 2.81 -4.53 -1.65
N PHE A 26 1.86 -5.32 -2.14
CA PHE A 26 2.10 -6.73 -2.48
C PHE A 26 2.72 -6.92 -3.88
N ASN A 27 2.81 -5.86 -4.67
CA ASN A 27 3.49 -5.88 -5.96
C ASN A 27 5.00 -5.79 -5.75
N TYR A 28 5.77 -6.54 -6.54
CA TYR A 28 7.22 -6.49 -6.46
C TYR A 28 7.83 -5.24 -7.10
N ASP A 29 7.08 -4.56 -7.98
CA ASP A 29 7.56 -3.39 -8.71
C ASP A 29 7.77 -2.16 -7.80
N ARG A 30 8.41 -1.14 -8.38
CA ARG A 30 8.82 0.09 -7.68
C ARG A 30 8.00 1.29 -8.15
N CYS A 31 6.84 1.03 -8.76
CA CYS A 31 6.05 2.05 -9.44
C CYS A 31 5.49 3.06 -8.45
N VAL A 32 5.09 2.63 -7.25
CA VAL A 32 4.49 3.51 -6.24
C VAL A 32 5.53 4.55 -5.78
N GLU A 33 6.72 4.13 -5.39
CA GLU A 33 7.79 5.00 -4.91
C GLU A 33 8.27 5.94 -6.01
N HIS A 34 8.49 5.41 -7.21
CA HIS A 34 8.88 6.19 -8.37
C HIS A 34 7.83 7.25 -8.71
N PHE A 35 6.56 6.85 -8.79
CA PHE A 35 5.45 7.76 -9.06
C PHE A 35 5.34 8.84 -7.99
N LEU A 36 5.38 8.49 -6.70
CA LEU A 36 5.26 9.46 -5.61
C LEU A 36 6.39 10.49 -5.65
N ALA A 37 7.63 10.07 -5.92
CA ALA A 37 8.77 11.00 -6.03
C ALA A 37 8.57 11.98 -7.19
N HIS A 38 8.16 11.48 -8.37
CA HIS A 38 7.86 12.33 -9.51
C HIS A 38 6.66 13.25 -9.28
N ALA A 39 5.60 12.75 -8.63
CA ALA A 39 4.39 13.52 -8.33
C ALA A 39 4.68 14.64 -7.33
N LEU A 40 5.45 14.36 -6.27
CA LEU A 40 5.89 15.37 -5.30
C LEU A 40 6.74 16.46 -5.97
N SER A 41 7.75 16.05 -6.75
CA SER A 41 8.62 16.98 -7.46
C SER A 41 7.83 17.86 -8.43
N SER A 42 6.91 17.28 -9.20
CA SER A 42 6.10 18.02 -10.18
C SER A 42 5.06 18.93 -9.53
N TYR A 43 4.32 18.43 -8.54
CA TYR A 43 3.19 19.15 -7.94
C TYR A 43 3.66 20.32 -7.06
N TYR A 44 4.69 20.11 -6.25
CA TYR A 44 5.24 21.14 -5.36
C TYR A 44 6.43 21.90 -5.95
N ALA A 45 6.86 21.57 -7.18
CA ALA A 45 8.11 22.06 -7.77
C ALA A 45 9.31 21.87 -6.82
N LEU A 46 9.43 20.68 -6.24
CA LEU A 46 10.54 20.32 -5.36
C LEU A 46 11.71 19.80 -6.17
N PRO A 47 12.97 20.09 -5.78
CA PRO A 47 14.12 19.33 -6.25
C PRO A 47 13.88 17.83 -6.09
N GLU A 48 14.33 17.05 -7.07
CA GLU A 48 14.08 15.60 -7.09
C GLU A 48 14.59 14.91 -5.82
N ILE A 49 15.74 15.34 -5.30
CA ILE A 49 16.33 14.81 -4.07
C ILE A 49 15.45 15.03 -2.84
N ASP A 50 14.77 16.19 -2.74
CA ASP A 50 13.88 16.50 -1.63
C ASP A 50 12.61 15.65 -1.72
N ALA A 51 12.06 15.49 -2.94
CA ALA A 51 10.92 14.62 -3.18
C ALA A 51 11.22 13.15 -2.85
N GLN A 52 12.39 12.65 -3.26
CA GLN A 52 12.85 11.30 -2.94
C GLN A 52 13.02 11.11 -1.43
N GLN A 53 13.52 12.14 -0.72
CA GLN A 53 13.67 12.07 0.74
C GLN A 53 12.32 12.02 1.46
N ILE A 54 11.31 12.74 0.97
CA ILE A 54 9.94 12.63 1.49
C ILE A 54 9.39 11.21 1.24
N VAL A 55 9.59 10.64 0.05
CA VAL A 55 9.12 9.26 -0.21
C VAL A 55 9.79 8.24 0.71
N ARG A 56 11.07 8.44 1.07
CA ARG A 56 11.77 7.58 2.04
C ARG A 56 11.18 7.61 3.45
N SER A 57 10.52 8.69 3.84
CA SER A 57 9.88 8.78 5.16
C SER A 57 8.47 8.19 5.19
N ILE A 58 7.91 7.79 4.03
CA ILE A 58 6.62 7.11 3.97
C ILE A 58 6.78 5.67 4.46
N SER A 59 5.88 5.24 5.34
CA SER A 59 5.80 3.83 5.79
C SER A 59 5.29 2.95 4.64
N LEU A 60 6.23 2.44 3.85
CA LEU A 60 5.97 1.58 2.70
C LEU A 60 6.47 0.16 2.98
N ILE A 61 5.53 -0.75 3.21
CA ILE A 61 5.80 -2.15 3.57
C ILE A 61 5.63 -3.00 2.31
N HIS A 62 6.65 -3.78 1.96
CA HIS A 62 6.61 -4.75 0.87
C HIS A 62 6.66 -6.17 1.43
N PRO A 63 5.50 -6.83 1.66
CA PRO A 63 5.46 -8.14 2.31
C PRO A 63 6.29 -9.18 1.54
N TYR A 64 6.34 -9.04 0.22
CA TYR A 64 7.06 -9.95 -0.66
C TYR A 64 8.44 -9.43 -1.12
N GLY A 65 8.91 -8.31 -0.57
CA GLY A 65 10.11 -7.63 -1.05
C GLY A 65 9.90 -6.93 -2.40
N THR A 66 11.00 -6.54 -3.04
CA THR A 66 10.98 -5.72 -4.27
C THR A 66 11.91 -6.28 -5.34
N VAL A 67 11.67 -5.98 -6.60
CA VAL A 67 12.59 -6.31 -7.72
C VAL A 67 13.77 -5.34 -7.80
N GLY A 68 14.36 -4.93 -6.68
CA GLY A 68 15.45 -3.98 -6.66
C GLY A 68 15.17 -2.73 -5.82
N HIS A 69 16.22 -2.02 -5.44
CA HIS A 69 16.10 -0.62 -5.04
C HIS A 69 16.20 0.31 -6.26
N LEU A 70 15.47 1.43 -6.24
CA LEU A 70 15.69 2.54 -7.17
C LEU A 70 17.09 3.13 -6.98
N ALA A 71 17.68 3.69 -8.03
CA ALA A 71 19.04 4.25 -7.98
C ALA A 71 19.22 5.30 -6.86
N TRP A 72 18.17 6.06 -6.55
CA TRP A 72 18.18 7.03 -5.48
C TRP A 72 17.96 6.41 -4.09
N GLN A 73 17.40 5.21 -3.97
CA GLN A 73 17.12 4.55 -2.70
C GLN A 73 18.38 3.96 -2.07
N GLN A 74 19.26 3.35 -2.87
CA GLN A 74 20.49 2.72 -2.38
C GLN A 74 21.60 2.78 -3.44
N HIS A 75 22.85 2.85 -2.99
CA HIS A 75 24.00 2.70 -3.85
C HIS A 75 23.98 1.33 -4.58
N GLY A 76 24.08 1.36 -5.91
CA GLY A 76 23.92 0.17 -6.76
C GLY A 76 22.47 -0.15 -7.14
N GLY A 77 21.50 0.69 -6.76
CA GLY A 77 20.13 0.62 -7.25
C GLY A 77 20.02 0.95 -8.74
N LEU A 78 18.89 0.56 -9.35
CA LEU A 78 18.67 0.72 -10.79
C LEU A 78 17.68 1.83 -11.09
N MET A 79 17.95 2.55 -12.18
CA MET A 79 16.98 3.50 -12.73
C MET A 79 15.69 2.76 -13.11
N PHE A 80 14.58 3.45 -12.95
CA PHE A 80 13.29 2.92 -13.38
C PHE A 80 13.26 2.80 -14.91
N GLY A 81 12.77 1.67 -15.43
CA GLY A 81 12.75 1.40 -16.88
C GLY A 81 14.11 1.10 -17.51
N ALA A 82 15.19 0.96 -16.75
CA ALA A 82 16.50 0.59 -17.31
C ALA A 82 16.51 -0.86 -17.81
N GLU A 83 17.16 -1.08 -18.96
CA GLU A 83 17.43 -2.43 -19.48
C GLU A 83 18.58 -3.08 -18.69
N GLY A 84 18.32 -4.25 -18.08
CA GLY A 84 19.30 -4.97 -17.29
C GLY A 84 20.10 -5.98 -18.13
N GLY A 85 21.44 -5.93 -18.08
CA GLY A 85 22.29 -7.03 -18.54
C GLY A 85 22.24 -8.23 -17.58
N GLY A 86 22.63 -9.43 -18.04
CA GLY A 86 22.48 -10.67 -17.27
C GLY A 86 23.11 -10.68 -15.87
N ARG A 87 24.22 -9.96 -15.65
CA ARG A 87 24.84 -9.82 -14.31
C ARG A 87 24.02 -8.95 -13.36
N THR A 88 23.42 -7.88 -13.88
CA THR A 88 22.56 -6.98 -13.12
C THR A 88 21.29 -7.70 -12.68
N LEU A 89 20.67 -8.48 -13.58
CA LEU A 89 19.49 -9.28 -13.27
C LEU A 89 19.76 -10.30 -12.15
N LEU A 90 20.93 -10.93 -12.13
CA LEU A 90 21.33 -11.87 -11.09
C LEU A 90 21.48 -11.22 -9.70
N GLN A 91 21.93 -9.96 -9.64
CA GLN A 91 22.04 -9.21 -8.38
C GLN A 91 20.66 -8.77 -7.87
N ILE A 92 19.77 -8.35 -8.77
CA ILE A 92 18.39 -7.97 -8.43
C ILE A 92 17.57 -9.17 -7.99
N SER A 93 17.75 -10.34 -8.61
CA SER A 93 16.98 -11.53 -8.28
C SER A 93 17.16 -11.96 -6.82
N GLY A 94 18.28 -11.61 -6.18
CA GLY A 94 18.49 -11.84 -4.75
C GLY A 94 17.70 -10.89 -3.83
N GLN A 95 17.11 -9.82 -4.36
CA GLN A 95 16.22 -8.91 -3.64
C GLN A 95 14.75 -9.32 -3.79
N VAL A 96 14.45 -10.15 -4.80
CA VAL A 96 13.19 -10.89 -4.89
C VAL A 96 13.24 -11.99 -3.83
N ARG A 97 12.68 -11.69 -2.67
CA ARG A 97 12.62 -12.64 -1.57
C ARG A 97 11.72 -13.81 -1.98
N THR A 98 12.24 -15.03 -1.87
CA THR A 98 11.46 -16.23 -2.18
C THR A 98 10.52 -16.57 -1.03
N PHE A 99 9.38 -17.20 -1.33
CA PHE A 99 8.31 -17.54 -0.37
C PHE A 99 8.80 -18.19 0.93
N THR A 100 9.85 -19.03 0.86
CA THR A 100 10.42 -19.73 2.03
C THR A 100 11.25 -18.84 2.96
N GLU A 101 11.76 -17.71 2.47
CA GLU A 101 12.59 -16.77 3.25
C GLU A 101 11.75 -15.75 4.04
N GLN A 102 10.45 -15.61 3.70
CA GLN A 102 9.56 -14.59 4.27
C GLN A 102 8.72 -15.07 5.44
N MET A 103 8.40 -16.37 5.53
CA MET A 103 7.76 -16.93 6.73
C MET A 103 8.62 -16.76 8.01
N SER A 104 9.90 -16.41 7.84
CA SER A 104 10.85 -16.12 8.92
C SER A 104 11.05 -14.64 9.25
N ASP A 105 10.57 -13.68 8.45
CA ASP A 105 10.78 -12.26 8.73
C ASP A 105 9.65 -11.71 9.61
N GLN A 106 9.68 -12.16 10.86
CA GLN A 106 8.75 -11.81 11.93
C GLN A 106 8.52 -10.29 12.02
N ASN A 107 9.54 -9.49 11.69
CA ASN A 107 9.49 -8.03 11.73
C ASN A 107 8.50 -7.45 10.69
N VAL A 108 8.50 -7.93 9.45
CA VAL A 108 7.58 -7.42 8.40
C VAL A 108 6.14 -7.74 8.76
N ARG A 109 5.90 -8.94 9.29
CA ARG A 109 4.56 -9.34 9.75
C ARG A 109 4.09 -8.45 10.89
N GLU A 110 4.93 -8.20 11.88
CA GLU A 110 4.61 -7.31 13.00
C GLU A 110 4.26 -5.89 12.53
N GLN A 111 5.01 -5.33 11.57
CA GLN A 111 4.70 -4.01 10.99
C GLN A 111 3.34 -3.97 10.30
N ILE A 112 2.98 -5.02 9.55
CA ILE A 112 1.65 -5.11 8.91
C ILE A 112 0.56 -5.20 9.97
N GLN A 113 0.76 -6.04 10.99
CA GLN A 113 -0.21 -6.22 12.06
C GLN A 113 -0.43 -4.93 12.85
N GLU A 114 0.63 -4.23 13.20
CA GLU A 114 0.58 -2.92 13.86
C GLU A 114 -0.18 -1.90 12.99
N ALA A 115 0.15 -1.79 11.70
CA ALA A 115 -0.55 -0.90 10.79
C ALA A 115 -2.05 -1.22 10.67
N MET A 116 -2.40 -2.50 10.60
CA MET A 116 -3.80 -2.95 10.58
C MET A 116 -4.51 -2.69 11.91
N ASP A 117 -3.83 -2.86 13.04
CA ASP A 117 -4.36 -2.64 14.39
C ASP A 117 -4.58 -1.16 14.71
N GLU A 118 -3.82 -0.24 14.11
CA GLU A 118 -3.90 1.20 14.34
C GLU A 118 -4.83 1.92 13.35
N ALA A 119 -4.90 1.48 12.09
CA ALA A 119 -5.62 2.19 11.04
C ALA A 119 -7.12 2.38 11.34
N ASP A 120 -7.66 3.60 11.24
CA ASP A 120 -9.11 3.83 11.34
C ASP A 120 -9.81 3.66 9.97
N ASN A 121 -9.06 3.87 8.88
CA ASN A 121 -9.50 3.70 7.50
C ASN A 121 -8.56 2.74 6.76
N ILE A 122 -9.12 1.72 6.10
CA ILE A 122 -8.37 0.72 5.34
C ILE A 122 -8.89 0.71 3.91
N VAL A 123 -7.97 0.75 2.94
CA VAL A 123 -8.33 0.83 1.52
C VAL A 123 -7.61 -0.27 0.73
N PHE A 124 -8.37 -1.20 0.17
CA PHE A 124 -7.89 -2.25 -0.72
C PHE A 124 -8.04 -1.83 -2.18
N LEU A 125 -6.93 -1.75 -2.93
CA LEU A 125 -6.90 -1.29 -4.31
C LEU A 125 -6.34 -2.37 -5.22
N GLY A 126 -7.13 -2.81 -6.21
CA GLY A 126 -6.71 -3.86 -7.14
C GLY A 126 -6.24 -5.15 -6.45
N PHE A 127 -6.81 -5.45 -5.28
CA PHE A 127 -6.37 -6.53 -4.42
C PHE A 127 -7.26 -7.76 -4.62
N ALA A 128 -6.66 -8.92 -4.88
CA ALA A 128 -7.40 -10.13 -5.25
C ALA A 128 -7.88 -10.98 -4.07
N PHE A 129 -7.61 -10.55 -2.82
CA PHE A 129 -8.02 -11.26 -1.59
C PHE A 129 -7.60 -12.73 -1.52
N HIS A 130 -6.44 -13.08 -2.11
CA HIS A 130 -5.91 -14.43 -1.98
C HIS A 130 -5.60 -14.79 -0.52
N GLU A 131 -5.90 -16.04 -0.14
CA GLU A 131 -5.74 -16.56 1.23
C GLU A 131 -4.37 -16.23 1.85
N GLN A 132 -3.30 -16.32 1.05
CA GLN A 132 -1.94 -16.02 1.50
C GLN A 132 -1.76 -14.55 1.90
N ASN A 133 -2.30 -13.60 1.11
CA ASN A 133 -2.23 -12.18 1.46
C ASN A 133 -3.12 -11.89 2.67
N MET A 134 -4.31 -12.51 2.73
CA MET A 134 -5.23 -12.35 3.86
C MET A 134 -4.62 -12.87 5.17
N ALA A 135 -3.85 -13.96 5.12
CA ALA A 135 -3.13 -14.50 6.28
C ALA A 135 -2.10 -13.52 6.85
N LEU A 136 -1.44 -12.72 5.99
CA LEU A 136 -0.48 -11.69 6.41
C LEU A 136 -1.15 -10.49 7.07
N LEU A 137 -2.40 -10.19 6.68
CA LEU A 137 -3.16 -9.06 7.19
C LEU A 137 -3.85 -9.34 8.53
N LYS A 138 -3.90 -10.60 8.99
CA LYS A 138 -4.54 -10.99 10.25
C LYS A 138 -4.00 -10.17 11.41
N ALA A 139 -4.89 -9.42 12.05
CA ALA A 139 -4.57 -8.48 13.10
C ALA A 139 -5.06 -9.02 14.46
N ASN A 140 -4.80 -8.29 15.54
CA ASN A 140 -5.29 -8.69 16.85
C ASN A 140 -6.79 -8.38 16.99
N PRO A 141 -7.52 -9.12 17.84
CA PRO A 141 -8.89 -8.76 18.17
C PRO A 141 -8.97 -7.33 18.68
N SER A 142 -9.74 -6.49 17.98
CA SER A 142 -9.86 -5.07 18.28
C SER A 142 -11.32 -4.71 18.45
N ARG A 143 -11.61 -3.76 19.36
CA ARG A 143 -12.96 -3.18 19.49
C ARG A 143 -13.10 -1.84 18.76
N ARG A 144 -12.05 -1.39 18.07
CA ARG A 144 -12.06 -0.11 17.35
C ARG A 144 -12.99 -0.20 16.16
N SER A 145 -13.80 0.83 15.97
CA SER A 145 -14.59 0.93 14.76
C SER A 145 -13.71 1.40 13.61
N ARG A 146 -13.85 0.75 12.45
CA ARG A 146 -13.01 0.99 11.28
C ARG A 146 -13.86 1.09 10.03
N LYS A 147 -13.40 1.89 9.06
CA LYS A 147 -13.99 1.93 7.72
C LYS A 147 -13.09 1.16 6.77
N VAL A 148 -13.68 0.28 5.98
CA VAL A 148 -12.98 -0.48 4.95
C VAL A 148 -13.58 -0.14 3.60
N PHE A 149 -12.74 0.25 2.65
CA PHE A 149 -13.09 0.47 1.26
C PHE A 149 -12.30 -0.50 0.39
N ALA A 150 -12.94 -1.10 -0.60
CA ALA A 150 -12.25 -2.02 -1.48
C ALA A 150 -12.77 -1.94 -2.92
N THR A 151 -11.87 -2.08 -3.89
CA THR A 151 -12.25 -2.41 -5.26
C THR A 151 -12.17 -3.92 -5.48
N ALA A 152 -13.18 -4.49 -6.13
CA ALA A 152 -13.25 -5.88 -6.55
C ALA A 152 -13.81 -5.98 -7.99
N LEU A 153 -13.30 -5.13 -8.89
CA LEU A 153 -13.87 -4.93 -10.22
C LEU A 153 -14.05 -6.26 -10.98
N GLY A 154 -15.28 -6.54 -11.39
CA GLY A 154 -15.62 -7.76 -12.14
C GLY A 154 -15.85 -9.01 -11.28
N VAL A 155 -15.66 -8.93 -9.96
CA VAL A 155 -16.00 -10.01 -9.02
C VAL A 155 -17.53 -10.08 -8.83
N SER A 156 -18.08 -11.29 -8.73
CA SER A 156 -19.53 -11.48 -8.56
C SER A 156 -20.02 -10.92 -7.21
N ALA A 157 -21.32 -10.61 -7.10
CA ALA A 157 -21.87 -10.15 -5.82
C ALA A 157 -21.72 -11.19 -4.70
N SER A 158 -21.93 -12.48 -5.03
CA SER A 158 -21.73 -13.59 -4.08
C SER A 158 -20.28 -13.68 -3.60
N ASP A 159 -19.32 -13.52 -4.50
CA ASP A 159 -17.90 -13.56 -4.12
C ASP A 159 -17.50 -12.31 -3.33
N CYS A 160 -18.14 -11.16 -3.57
CA CYS A 160 -17.94 -9.98 -2.74
C CYS A 160 -18.43 -10.20 -1.30
N GLU A 161 -19.51 -10.96 -1.08
CA GLU A 161 -19.96 -11.36 0.26
C GLU A 161 -18.96 -12.32 0.95
N ALA A 162 -18.35 -13.21 0.17
CA ALA A 162 -17.26 -14.08 0.66
C ALA A 162 -16.03 -13.24 1.06
N ILE A 163 -15.58 -12.33 0.20
CA ILE A 163 -14.49 -11.39 0.50
C ILE A 163 -14.80 -10.57 1.75
N ALA A 164 -16.03 -10.06 1.88
CA ALA A 164 -16.44 -9.32 3.07
C ALA A 164 -16.28 -10.16 4.33
N SER A 165 -16.68 -11.43 4.28
CA SER A 165 -16.54 -12.39 5.39
C SER A 165 -15.07 -12.64 5.74
N GLU A 166 -14.19 -12.75 4.75
CA GLU A 166 -12.75 -12.86 4.99
C GLU A 166 -12.17 -11.60 5.62
N VAL A 167 -12.57 -10.41 5.16
CA VAL A 167 -12.12 -9.15 5.76
C VAL A 167 -12.63 -8.99 7.20
N TYR A 168 -13.86 -9.40 7.52
CA TYR A 168 -14.32 -9.45 8.91
C TYR A 168 -13.45 -10.38 9.78
N SER A 169 -12.97 -11.49 9.19
CA SER A 169 -12.11 -12.45 9.91
C SER A 169 -10.72 -11.93 10.24
N ILE A 170 -10.26 -10.82 9.61
CA ILE A 170 -8.97 -10.20 9.90
C ILE A 170 -8.85 -9.81 11.38
N TYR A 171 -9.92 -9.30 11.98
CA TYR A 171 -9.91 -8.74 13.32
C TYR A 171 -10.66 -9.58 14.36
N ASP A 172 -11.18 -10.77 14.00
CA ASP A 172 -12.06 -11.58 14.87
C ASP A 172 -13.13 -10.72 15.59
N SER A 173 -13.64 -9.72 14.88
CA SER A 173 -14.42 -8.62 15.45
C SER A 173 -15.89 -8.77 15.12
N ASN A 174 -16.75 -8.16 15.94
CA ASN A 174 -18.17 -8.11 15.64
C ASN A 174 -18.39 -7.23 14.39
N ARG A 175 -19.28 -7.67 13.49
CA ARG A 175 -19.58 -6.98 12.21
C ARG A 175 -19.98 -5.53 12.41
N ASP A 176 -20.57 -5.19 13.56
CA ASP A 176 -21.00 -3.84 13.91
C ASP A 176 -19.84 -2.82 14.02
N GLN A 177 -18.60 -3.28 14.19
CA GLN A 177 -17.43 -2.41 14.34
C GLN A 177 -16.82 -2.02 12.99
N ILE A 178 -16.97 -2.84 11.95
CA ILE A 178 -16.36 -2.62 10.65
C ILE A 178 -17.43 -2.17 9.66
N ARG A 179 -17.35 -0.93 9.21
CA ARG A 179 -18.19 -0.42 8.11
C ARG A 179 -17.46 -0.65 6.81
N MET A 180 -18.02 -1.46 5.93
CA MET A 180 -17.32 -1.94 4.74
C MET A 180 -18.07 -1.59 3.45
N GLU A 181 -17.32 -1.11 2.47
CA GLU A 181 -17.78 -0.78 1.13
C GLU A 181 -16.89 -1.49 0.10
N ILE A 182 -17.32 -2.67 -0.36
CA ILE A 182 -16.67 -3.39 -1.47
C ILE A 182 -17.37 -3.04 -2.78
N ARG A 183 -16.63 -2.49 -3.73
CA ARG A 183 -17.13 -2.03 -5.02
C ARG A 183 -16.60 -2.89 -6.15
N ASN A 184 -17.47 -3.72 -6.72
CA ASN A 184 -17.14 -4.55 -7.88
C ASN A 184 -17.45 -3.88 -9.23
N ASP A 185 -17.93 -2.64 -9.18
CA ASP A 185 -18.32 -1.80 -10.30
C ASP A 185 -17.36 -0.63 -10.54
N LEU A 186 -16.43 -0.36 -9.61
CA LEU A 186 -15.52 0.78 -9.66
C LEU A 186 -14.07 0.34 -9.89
N LYS A 187 -13.35 1.13 -10.68
CA LYS A 187 -11.88 1.16 -10.73
C LYS A 187 -11.32 1.87 -9.49
N CYS A 188 -10.04 1.66 -9.21
CA CYS A 188 -9.36 2.28 -8.06
C CYS A 188 -9.47 3.81 -8.05
N VAL A 189 -9.39 4.46 -9.21
CA VAL A 189 -9.52 5.92 -9.32
C VAL A 189 -10.93 6.39 -8.94
N GLU A 190 -11.96 5.70 -9.45
CA GLU A 190 -13.37 6.02 -9.21
C GLU A 190 -13.75 5.81 -7.73
N LEU A 191 -13.14 4.82 -7.04
CA LEU A 191 -13.30 4.65 -5.60
C LEU A 191 -12.87 5.92 -4.83
N PHE A 192 -11.71 6.49 -5.16
CA PHE A 192 -11.24 7.73 -4.53
C PHE A 192 -12.13 8.92 -4.86
N GLU A 193 -12.63 9.01 -6.10
CA GLU A 193 -13.54 10.09 -6.51
C GLU A 193 -14.90 10.00 -5.81
N GLN A 194 -15.43 8.79 -5.60
CA GLN A 194 -16.73 8.58 -4.95
C GLN A 194 -16.65 8.77 -3.43
N TYR A 195 -15.60 8.24 -2.79
CA TYR A 195 -15.47 8.21 -1.33
C TYR A 195 -14.53 9.29 -0.79
N TRP A 196 -14.18 10.32 -1.58
CA TRP A 196 -13.22 11.37 -1.19
C TRP A 196 -13.52 12.03 0.16
N ARG A 197 -14.80 12.27 0.48
CA ARG A 197 -15.20 12.85 1.77
C ARG A 197 -14.96 11.90 2.94
N SER A 198 -15.28 10.62 2.75
CA SER A 198 -15.16 9.60 3.79
C SER A 198 -13.71 9.25 4.08
N LEU A 199 -12.83 9.35 3.07
CA LEU A 199 -11.40 9.05 3.16
C LEU A 199 -10.56 10.21 3.70
N ARG A 200 -11.11 11.43 3.79
CA ARG A 200 -10.44 12.59 4.43
C ARG A 200 -10.71 12.72 5.93
N ALA A 201 -11.71 11.99 6.43
CA ALA A 201 -12.29 12.16 7.76
C ALA A 201 -11.72 11.21 8.80
#